data_AF-A0A933H6Y7-F1
#
_entry.id   AF-A0A933H6Y7-F1
#
_cell.length_a   1.000
_cell.length_b   1.000
_cell.length_c   1.000
_cell.angle_alpha   90.00
_cell.angle_beta   90.00
_cell.angle_gamma   90.00
#
_symmetry.space_group_name_H-M   'P 1'
#
loop_
_entity.id
_entity.type
_entity.pdbx_description
1 polymer ?
#
loop_
_entity_poly.entity_id
_entity_poly.type
_entity_poly.pdbx_seq_one_letter_code
_entity_poly.pdbx_strand_id
1 'polypeptide(L)'
;MALFQLHIPILDDIKKKGLKPALLAAVDDSIVRFTAGLGINDIRGVLRGDPAPKPNPRVKPHADGFWFHMRPTYYNNLVQPLYPTFRLGWLSVYFMVFETITGVILMLFYTPSPLVAFENMLNIMSNVPLGLFMRDLHKI
;
A
#
# COMPACT_ATOMS: atom_id res chain seq x y z
N MET A 1 -2.39 -13.50 43.61
CA MET A 1 -1.68 -13.64 42.31
C MET A 1 -2.66 -13.28 41.21
N ALA A 2 -2.54 -12.10 40.60
CA ALA A 2 -3.43 -11.71 39.51
C ALA A 2 -2.89 -12.30 38.19
N LEU A 3 -3.60 -13.28 37.63
CA LEU A 3 -3.25 -14.02 36.41
C LEU A 3 -3.47 -13.22 35.10
N PHE A 4 -3.94 -11.97 35.19
CA PHE A 4 -4.18 -11.08 34.06
C PHE A 4 -3.54 -9.72 34.32
N GLN A 5 -2.23 -9.62 34.13
CA GLN A 5 -1.58 -8.32 33.98
C GLN A 5 -1.77 -7.88 32.53
N LEU A 6 -2.57 -6.85 32.33
CA LEU A 6 -2.90 -6.30 31.01
C LEU A 6 -1.65 -5.59 30.47
N HIS A 7 -0.84 -6.29 29.69
CA HIS A 7 0.39 -5.75 29.12
C HIS A 7 0.05 -4.87 27.91
N ILE A 8 -0.07 -3.56 28.15
CA ILE A 8 -0.13 -2.55 27.10
C ILE A 8 1.29 -1.97 26.99
N PRO A 9 2.06 -2.28 25.92
CA PRO A 9 3.46 -1.93 25.81
C PRO A 9 3.73 -0.43 26.02
N ILE A 10 2.81 0.42 25.55
CA ILE A 10 2.89 1.87 25.66
C ILE A 10 2.76 2.35 27.11
N LEU A 11 1.86 1.76 27.90
CA LEU A 11 1.67 2.15 29.31
C LEU A 11 2.85 1.71 30.18
N ASP A 12 3.43 0.54 29.88
CA ASP A 12 4.62 0.05 30.57
C ASP A 12 5.87 0.88 30.25
N ASP A 13 6.00 1.34 29.00
CA ASP A 13 7.07 2.24 28.61
C ASP A 13 6.92 3.63 29.24
N ILE A 14 5.69 4.17 29.32
CA ILE A 14 5.42 5.45 30.01
C ILE A 14 5.78 5.34 31.49
N LYS A 15 5.44 4.23 32.14
CA LYS A 15 5.72 4.01 33.57
C LYS A 15 7.21 3.85 33.85
N LYS A 16 7.99 3.28 32.93
CA LYS A 16 9.44 3.04 33.10
C LYS A 16 10.32 4.22 32.68
N LYS A 17 9.98 4.88 31.57
CA LYS A 17 10.84 5.89 30.93
C LYS A 17 10.30 7.31 31.10
N GLY A 18 9.03 7.47 31.47
CA GLY A 18 8.31 8.74 31.47
C GLY A 18 7.61 9.01 30.13
N LEU A 19 6.65 9.95 30.13
CA LEU A 19 5.74 10.19 29.00
C LEU A 19 6.46 10.59 27.71
N LYS A 20 7.39 11.55 27.78
CA LYS A 20 8.09 12.08 26.61
C LYS A 20 8.95 11.04 25.87
N PRO A 21 9.88 10.32 26.53
CA PRO A 21 10.71 9.33 25.84
C PRO A 21 9.91 8.10 25.39
N ALA A 22 8.86 7.70 26.11
CA ALA A 22 7.98 6.63 25.67
C ALA A 22 7.22 7.00 24.39
N LEU A 23 6.73 8.23 24.29
CA LEU A 23 6.04 8.72 23.10
C LEU A 23 6.97 8.80 21.89
N LEU A 24 8.21 9.28 22.08
CA LEU A 24 9.21 9.30 21.01
C LEU A 24 9.56 7.88 20.51
N ALA A 25 9.70 6.92 21.42
CA ALA A 25 9.95 5.53 21.07
C ALA A 25 8.78 4.90 20.31
N ALA A 26 7.53 5.18 20.71
CA ALA A 26 6.34 4.70 20.02
C ALA A 26 6.22 5.28 18.61
N VAL A 27 6.56 6.55 18.43
CA VAL A 27 6.60 7.20 17.12
C VAL A 27 7.68 6.58 16.24
N ASP A 28 8.89 6.37 16.77
CA ASP A 28 9.98 5.74 16.03
C ASP A 28 9.63 4.30 15.61
N ASP A 29 9.05 3.49 16.50
CA ASP A 29 8.58 2.13 16.19
C ASP A 29 7.48 2.13 15.10
N SER A 30 6.53 3.06 15.18
CA SER A 30 5.51 3.23 14.13
C SER A 30 6.14 3.55 12.78
N ILE A 31 7.17 4.40 12.76
CA ILE A 31 7.90 4.79 11.55
C ILE A 31 8.72 3.61 11.01
N VAL A 32 9.40 2.85 11.87
CA VAL A 32 10.15 1.64 11.48
C VAL A 32 9.22 0.64 10.81
N ARG A 33 8.02 0.42 11.35
CA ARG A 33 7.03 -0.49 10.75
C ARG A 33 6.51 0.01 9.41
N PHE A 34 6.21 1.30 9.33
CA PHE A 34 5.71 1.91 8.09
C PHE A 34 6.76 1.91 6.97
N THR A 35 8.02 2.15 7.31
CA THR A 35 9.13 2.22 6.34
C THR A 35 9.81 0.88 6.08
N ALA A 36 9.31 -0.21 6.67
CA ALA A 36 9.91 -1.53 6.60
C ALA A 36 11.39 -1.54 7.04
N GLY A 37 11.71 -0.89 8.16
CA GLY A 37 13.00 -1.03 8.82
C GLY A 37 13.85 0.23 8.99
N LEU A 38 13.37 1.42 8.58
CA LEU A 38 14.09 2.68 8.79
C LEU A 38 13.53 3.47 9.98
N GLY A 39 14.40 3.81 10.92
CA GLY A 39 14.04 4.72 12.01
C GLY A 39 14.07 6.19 11.57
N ILE A 40 13.61 7.07 12.44
CA ILE A 40 13.61 8.53 12.21
C ILE A 40 15.02 9.03 11.89
N ASN A 41 16.03 8.52 12.59
CA ASN A 41 17.43 8.91 12.38
C ASN A 41 17.98 8.44 11.04
N ASP A 42 17.58 7.25 10.58
CA ASP A 42 18.02 6.71 9.29
C ASP A 42 17.43 7.52 8.14
N ILE A 43 16.13 7.84 8.21
CA ILE A 43 15.44 8.69 7.24
C ILE A 43 16.11 10.06 7.18
N ARG A 44 16.38 10.66 8.34
CA ARG A 44 17.05 11.96 8.42
C ARG A 44 18.47 11.91 7.83
N GLY A 45 19.22 10.84 8.08
CA GLY A 45 20.55 10.64 7.50
C GLY A 45 20.52 10.44 5.98
N VAL A 46 19.50 9.73 5.46
CA VAL A 46 19.26 9.61 4.01
C VAL A 46 18.98 10.98 3.39
N LEU A 47 18.10 11.78 4.00
CA LEU A 47 17.76 13.12 3.51
C LEU A 47 18.94 14.10 3.54
N ARG A 48 19.85 13.93 4.51
CA ARG A 48 21.09 14.71 4.61
C ARG A 48 22.19 14.26 3.65
N GLY A 49 22.05 13.08 3.03
CA GLY A 49 23.09 12.49 2.21
C GLY A 49 24.28 11.94 3.02
N ASP A 50 24.11 11.71 4.32
CA ASP A 50 25.16 11.19 5.19
C ASP A 50 25.61 9.80 4.71
N PRO A 51 26.86 9.38 4.92
CA PRO A 51 27.26 8.00 4.65
C PRO A 51 26.48 7.04 5.55
N ALA A 52 26.01 5.91 5.01
CA ALA A 52 25.26 4.93 5.79
C ALA A 52 26.19 4.25 6.84
N PRO A 53 25.71 4.05 8.08
CA PRO A 53 26.46 3.27 9.06
C PRO A 53 26.56 1.80 8.63
N LYS A 54 27.50 1.05 9.23
CA LYS A 54 27.63 -0.41 9.01
C LYS A 54 27.11 -1.14 10.27
N PRO A 55 26.18 -2.10 10.15
CA PRO A 55 25.48 -2.56 8.95
C PRO A 55 24.54 -1.50 8.34
N ASN A 56 24.36 -1.52 7.01
CA ASN A 56 23.61 -0.47 6.29
C ASN A 56 22.09 -0.56 6.59
N PRO A 57 21.46 0.42 7.27
CA PRO A 57 20.02 0.39 7.53
C PRO A 57 19.20 0.56 6.24
N ARG A 58 19.78 1.19 5.20
CA ARG A 58 19.10 1.49 3.92
C ARG A 58 18.75 0.25 3.11
N VAL A 59 19.35 -0.90 3.41
CA VAL A 59 19.01 -2.16 2.72
C VAL A 59 17.84 -2.89 3.39
N LYS A 60 17.50 -2.55 4.64
CA LYS A 60 16.42 -3.22 5.38
C LYS A 60 15.07 -3.15 4.66
N PRO A 61 14.65 -1.99 4.10
CA PRO A 61 13.39 -1.94 3.35
C PRO A 61 13.34 -2.90 2.17
N HIS A 62 14.47 -3.15 1.51
CA HIS A 62 14.55 -4.10 0.39
C HIS A 62 14.56 -5.56 0.83
N ALA A 63 15.11 -5.86 2.02
CA ALA A 63 15.17 -7.21 2.56
C ALA A 63 13.86 -7.60 3.25
N ASP A 64 13.31 -6.70 4.06
CA ASP A 64 12.20 -6.98 4.98
C ASP A 64 10.84 -6.50 4.40
N GLY A 65 10.85 -5.56 3.46
CA GLY A 65 9.64 -4.97 2.87
C GLY A 65 9.13 -5.74 1.66
N PHE A 66 7.91 -6.27 1.74
CA PHE A 66 7.25 -7.04 0.67
C PHE A 66 7.30 -6.34 -0.70
N TRP A 67 6.90 -5.06 -0.77
CA TRP A 67 6.85 -4.31 -2.02
C TRP A 67 8.23 -4.04 -2.62
N PHE A 68 9.22 -3.75 -1.77
CA PHE A 68 10.59 -3.45 -2.20
C PHE A 68 11.38 -4.71 -2.52
N HIS A 69 11.00 -5.86 -1.96
CA HIS A 69 11.57 -7.17 -2.27
C HIS A 69 11.24 -7.63 -3.69
N MET A 70 10.03 -7.34 -4.18
CA MET A 70 9.65 -7.62 -5.57
C MET A 70 10.37 -6.76 -6.60
N ARG A 71 10.99 -5.65 -6.18
CA ARG A 71 11.73 -4.77 -7.09
C ARG A 71 13.20 -5.20 -7.15
N PRO A 72 13.74 -5.45 -8.36
CA PRO A 72 15.17 -5.63 -8.53
C PRO A 72 15.96 -4.44 -7.99
N THR A 73 16.99 -4.71 -7.18
CA THR A 73 17.89 -3.67 -6.66
C THR A 73 18.82 -3.13 -7.75
N TYR A 74 19.04 -3.92 -8.81
CA TYR A 74 19.94 -3.58 -9.91
C TYR A 74 19.29 -3.88 -11.27
N TYR A 75 19.54 -2.99 -12.22
CA TYR A 75 19.21 -3.17 -13.63
C TYR A 75 20.50 -3.05 -14.45
N ASN A 76 20.70 -3.96 -15.40
CA ASN A 76 21.82 -3.87 -16.34
C ASN A 76 21.60 -2.67 -17.29
N ASN A 77 22.67 -1.98 -17.66
CA ASN A 77 22.64 -0.87 -18.62
C ASN A 77 22.09 -1.26 -20.00
N LEU A 78 22.09 -2.55 -20.34
CA LEU A 78 21.50 -3.09 -21.58
C LEU A 78 19.96 -3.18 -21.54
N VAL A 79 19.34 -3.02 -20.36
CA VAL A 79 17.88 -3.04 -20.22
C VAL A 79 17.31 -1.77 -20.84
N GLN A 80 16.32 -1.95 -21.71
CA GLN A 80 15.58 -0.84 -22.30
C GLN A 80 14.99 0.05 -21.19
N PRO A 81 15.21 1.38 -21.21
CA PRO A 81 14.74 2.29 -20.15
C PRO A 81 13.22 2.22 -19.92
N LEU A 82 12.46 1.82 -20.94
CA LEU A 82 11.01 1.67 -20.87
C LEU A 82 10.57 0.61 -19.85
N TYR A 83 11.29 -0.51 -19.78
CA TYR A 83 10.92 -1.69 -18.99
C TYR A 83 10.87 -1.41 -17.46
N PRO A 84 11.93 -0.83 -16.83
CA PRO A 84 11.86 -0.48 -15.41
C PRO A 84 10.99 0.76 -15.13
N THR A 85 10.74 1.61 -16.13
CA THR A 85 10.04 2.89 -15.93
C THR A 85 8.52 2.73 -15.92
N PHE A 86 7.95 2.02 -16.89
CA PHE A 86 6.49 1.89 -17.01
C PHE A 86 5.88 0.82 -16.11
N ARG A 87 6.70 -0.10 -15.57
CA ARG A 87 6.27 -1.12 -14.61
C ARG A 87 5.00 -1.85 -15.10
N LEU A 88 5.00 -2.31 -16.35
CA LEU A 88 3.82 -2.80 -17.06
C LEU A 88 3.08 -3.94 -16.32
N GLY A 89 3.80 -4.81 -15.60
CA GLY A 89 3.18 -5.84 -14.76
C GLY A 89 2.44 -5.29 -13.53
N TRP A 90 2.93 -4.20 -12.94
CA TRP A 90 2.21 -3.50 -11.87
C TRP A 90 0.98 -2.78 -12.40
N LEU A 91 1.10 -2.18 -13.58
CA LEU A 91 0.01 -1.51 -14.25
C LEU A 91 -1.11 -2.49 -14.64
N SER A 92 -0.78 -3.71 -15.09
CA SER A 92 -1.79 -4.72 -15.42
C SER A 92 -2.53 -5.23 -14.18
N VAL A 93 -1.83 -5.50 -13.07
CA VAL A 93 -2.49 -5.88 -11.81
C VAL A 93 -3.36 -4.75 -11.28
N TYR A 94 -2.90 -3.49 -11.41
CA TYR A 94 -3.71 -2.32 -11.07
C TYR A 94 -5.01 -2.29 -11.87
N PHE A 95 -4.95 -2.39 -13.21
CA PHE A 95 -6.15 -2.41 -14.03
C PHE A 95 -7.04 -3.62 -13.73
N MET A 96 -6.48 -4.81 -13.51
CA MET A 96 -7.26 -5.98 -13.10
C MET A 96 -8.07 -5.73 -11.82
N VAL A 97 -7.43 -5.18 -10.78
CA VAL A 97 -8.11 -4.87 -9.51
C VAL A 97 -9.15 -3.77 -9.71
N PHE A 98 -8.80 -2.71 -10.45
CA PHE A 98 -9.69 -1.60 -10.74
C PHE A 98 -10.95 -2.08 -11.48
N GLU A 99 -10.78 -2.86 -12.55
CA GLU A 99 -11.84 -3.46 -13.36
C GLU A 99 -12.67 -4.47 -12.56
N THR A 100 -12.05 -5.22 -11.65
CA THR A 100 -12.78 -6.13 -10.76
C THR A 100 -13.72 -5.34 -9.85
N ILE A 101 -13.25 -4.23 -9.28
CA ILE A 101 -14.07 -3.39 -8.39
C ILE A 101 -15.23 -2.75 -9.16
N THR A 102 -14.95 -2.09 -10.29
CA THR A 102 -15.98 -1.45 -11.11
C THR A 102 -16.97 -2.46 -11.69
N GLY A 103 -16.49 -3.62 -12.14
CA GLY A 103 -17.31 -4.72 -12.63
C GLY A 103 -18.24 -5.29 -11.55
N VAL A 104 -17.74 -5.54 -10.34
CA VAL A 104 -18.57 -6.02 -9.21
C VAL A 104 -19.67 -5.01 -8.86
N ILE A 105 -19.35 -3.70 -8.89
CA ILE A 105 -20.37 -2.65 -8.66
C ILE A 105 -21.46 -2.71 -9.74
N LEU A 106 -21.10 -2.86 -11.02
CA LEU A 106 -22.06 -2.94 -12.12
C LEU A 106 -22.91 -4.22 -12.06
N MET A 107 -22.36 -5.33 -11.59
CA MET A 107 -23.10 -6.58 -11.39
C MET A 107 -24.27 -6.44 -10.42
N LEU A 108 -24.21 -5.50 -9.45
CA LEU A 108 -25.34 -5.24 -8.54
C LEU A 108 -26.59 -4.72 -9.27
N PHE A 109 -26.42 -4.11 -10.45
CA PHE A 109 -27.49 -3.50 -11.24
C PHE A 109 -27.72 -4.22 -12.57
N TYR A 110 -26.99 -5.31 -12.84
CA TYR A 110 -27.04 -6.04 -14.10
C TYR A 110 -27.57 -7.47 -13.87
N THR A 111 -28.62 -7.83 -14.61
CA THR A 111 -29.11 -9.22 -14.67
C THR A 111 -28.60 -9.92 -15.93
N PRO A 112 -27.93 -11.09 -15.82
CA PRO A 112 -27.40 -11.83 -16.96
C PRO A 112 -28.51 -12.62 -17.68
N SER A 113 -29.45 -11.91 -18.32
CA SER A 113 -30.54 -12.48 -19.11
C SER A 113 -30.74 -11.70 -20.41
N PRO A 114 -30.85 -12.37 -21.56
CA PRO A 114 -31.02 -11.70 -22.85
C PRO A 114 -32.33 -10.90 -22.95
N LEU A 115 -33.32 -11.18 -22.09
CA LEU A 115 -34.60 -10.48 -22.07
C LEU A 115 -34.50 -9.06 -21.51
N VAL A 116 -33.57 -8.81 -20.58
CA VAL A 116 -33.50 -7.56 -19.80
C VAL A 116 -32.11 -6.91 -19.77
N ALA A 117 -31.10 -7.54 -20.37
CA ALA A 117 -29.72 -7.04 -20.34
C ALA A 117 -29.58 -5.61 -20.90
N PHE A 118 -30.29 -5.29 -22.00
CA PHE A 118 -30.24 -3.96 -22.60
C PHE A 118 -30.93 -2.91 -21.73
N GLU A 119 -32.10 -3.23 -21.16
CA GLU A 119 -32.82 -2.34 -20.26
C GLU A 119 -32.01 -2.04 -19.00
N ASN A 120 -31.35 -3.05 -18.41
CA ASN A 120 -30.44 -2.85 -17.28
C ASN A 120 -29.29 -1.90 -17.63
N MET A 121 -28.72 -2.01 -18.84
CA MET A 121 -27.67 -1.08 -19.29
C MET A 121 -28.20 0.36 -19.37
N LEU A 122 -29.41 0.57 -19.91
CA LEU A 122 -30.03 1.90 -19.94
C LEU A 122 -30.26 2.43 -18.51
N ASN A 123 -30.77 1.59 -17.62
CA ASN A 123 -31.02 1.93 -16.22
C ASN A 123 -29.74 2.33 -15.47
N ILE A 124 -28.63 1.61 -15.70
CA ILE A 124 -27.30 1.96 -15.15
C ILE A 124 -26.86 3.35 -15.63
N MET A 125 -27.11 3.69 -16.89
CA MET A 125 -26.68 4.99 -17.43
C MET A 125 -27.55 6.16 -16.96
N SER A 126 -28.85 5.95 -16.71
CA SER A 126 -29.80 7.04 -16.45
C SER A 126 -30.21 7.20 -14.99
N ASN A 127 -30.33 6.10 -14.24
CA ASN A 127 -31.00 6.09 -12.93
C ASN A 127 -30.07 5.70 -11.77
N VAL A 128 -28.95 5.02 -12.05
CA VAL A 128 -27.97 4.66 -11.03
C VAL A 128 -27.02 5.85 -10.79
N PRO A 129 -26.87 6.35 -9.55
CA PRO A 129 -25.91 7.42 -9.25
C PRO A 129 -24.50 7.02 -9.68
N LEU A 130 -23.85 7.87 -10.47
CA LEU A 130 -22.54 7.61 -11.08
C LEU A 130 -22.48 6.33 -11.95
N GLY A 131 -23.61 5.75 -12.34
CA GLY A 131 -23.63 4.49 -13.09
C GLY A 131 -23.02 4.62 -14.49
N LEU A 132 -23.27 5.73 -15.19
CA LEU A 132 -22.57 6.05 -16.45
C LEU A 132 -21.06 6.15 -16.25
N PHE A 133 -20.60 6.86 -15.21
CA PHE A 133 -19.18 7.00 -14.89
C PHE A 133 -18.54 5.65 -14.58
N MET A 134 -19.15 4.83 -13.72
CA MET A 134 -18.63 3.49 -13.38
C MET A 134 -18.59 2.56 -14.59
N ARG A 135 -19.61 2.62 -15.46
CA ARG A 135 -19.64 1.87 -16.72
C ARG A 135 -18.52 2.30 -17.65
N ASP A 136 -18.33 3.60 -17.84
CA ASP A 136 -17.31 4.12 -18.74
C ASP A 136 -15.89 3.88 -18.20
N LEU A 137 -15.73 3.82 -16.88
CA LEU A 137 -14.49 3.36 -16.24
C LEU A 137 -14.23 1.87 -16.47
N HIS A 138 -15.26 1.02 -16.37
CA HIS A 138 -15.17 -0.44 -16.59
C HIS A 138 -15.08 -0.84 -18.08
N LYS A 139 -15.23 0.13 -18.97
CA LYS A 139 -15.19 -0.08 -20.41
C LYS A 139 -13.74 0.06 -20.88
N ILE A 140 -12.94 -0.96 -20.62
CA ILE A 140 -11.58 -1.12 -21.16
C ILE A 140 -11.56 -2.31 -22.13
#